data_AF-A0A7X1ZR10-F1
#
_entry.id   AF-A0A7X1ZR10-F1
#
_cell.length_a   1.000
_cell.length_b   1.000
_cell.length_c   1.000
_cell.angle_alpha   90.00
_cell.angle_beta   90.00
_cell.angle_gamma   90.00
#
_symmetry.space_group_name_H-M   'P 1'
#
loop_
_entity.id
_entity.type
_entity.pdbx_description
1 polymer ?
#
loop_
_entity_poly.entity_id
_entity_poly.type
_entity_poly.pdbx_seq_one_letter_code
_entity_poly.pdbx_strand_id
1 'polypeptide(L)'
;MNRILSLASAVFLLTVACFGEKEAIREATTRFWQAVIDGKTESAYRMLSKRSHFNIPKAVFEESASFGMKPTLRTRELRKAWSAESSFRIEELEQRGAEALTLVSFRVPDLNELDERLSKEARRKNIYRKYKGNEDKLDAWFAKRMAQEIKAHRFSRVSIEERTWLVREEGQWKINFGYEY
;
A
#
# COMPACT_ATOMS: atom_id res chain seq x y z
N MET A 1 41.30 6.96 35.72
CA MET A 1 39.87 6.60 35.75
C MET A 1 39.01 7.27 34.66
N ASN A 2 39.58 7.74 33.52
CA ASN A 2 38.82 8.50 32.50
C ASN A 2 38.48 7.74 31.20
N ARG A 3 38.86 6.47 31.05
CA ARG A 3 38.62 5.70 29.81
C ARG A 3 37.29 4.92 29.79
N ILE A 4 36.68 4.65 30.95
CA ILE A 4 35.44 3.86 31.03
C ILE A 4 34.20 4.74 30.77
N LEU A 5 34.26 6.04 31.15
CA LEU A 5 33.17 6.99 30.92
C LEU A 5 33.00 7.40 29.45
N SER A 6 34.07 7.44 28.65
CA SER A 6 33.98 7.80 27.23
C SER A 6 33.40 6.68 26.36
N LEU A 7 33.66 5.42 26.72
CA LEU A 7 33.12 4.24 26.01
C LEU A 7 31.61 4.10 26.23
N ALA A 8 31.10 4.34 27.45
CA ALA A 8 29.67 4.29 27.72
C ALA A 8 28.87 5.36 26.94
N SER A 9 29.44 6.56 26.78
CA SER A 9 28.80 7.66 26.03
C SER A 9 28.78 7.39 24.52
N ALA A 10 29.85 6.82 23.96
CA ALA A 10 29.89 6.42 22.55
C ALA A 10 28.92 5.28 22.24
N VAL A 11 28.80 4.28 23.14
CA VAL A 11 27.84 3.17 22.99
C VAL A 11 26.39 3.67 23.06
N PHE A 12 26.09 4.62 23.96
CA PHE A 12 24.76 5.21 24.07
C PHE A 12 24.38 6.06 22.83
N LEU A 13 25.33 6.79 22.24
CA LEU A 13 25.09 7.55 21.00
C LEU A 13 24.91 6.63 19.78
N LEU A 14 25.65 5.51 19.71
CA LEU A 14 25.54 4.53 18.63
C LEU A 14 24.21 3.76 18.66
N THR A 15 23.69 3.42 19.85
CA THR A 15 22.38 2.77 19.97
C THR A 15 21.25 3.72 19.63
N VAL A 16 21.29 4.98 20.09
CA VAL A 16 20.28 6.00 19.75
C VAL A 16 20.25 6.30 18.25
N ALA A 17 21.41 6.39 17.58
CA ALA A 17 21.48 6.59 16.14
C ALA A 17 20.88 5.39 15.36
N CYS A 18 21.17 4.17 15.79
CA CYS A 18 20.65 2.95 15.13
C CYS A 18 19.13 2.78 15.35
N PHE A 19 18.62 3.08 16.54
CA PHE A 19 17.17 3.10 16.80
C PHE A 19 16.46 4.19 16.00
N GLY A 20 17.04 5.39 15.91
CA GLY A 20 16.51 6.48 15.11
C GLY A 20 16.39 6.12 13.62
N GLU A 21 17.34 5.35 13.07
CA GLU A 21 17.28 4.97 11.67
C GLU A 21 16.24 3.90 11.36
N LYS A 22 16.09 2.88 12.22
CA LYS A 22 15.02 1.90 12.04
C LYS A 22 13.64 2.53 12.13
N GLU A 23 13.45 3.50 13.03
CA GLU A 23 12.19 4.24 13.12
C GLU A 23 11.96 5.13 11.89
N ALA A 24 12.99 5.79 11.34
CA ALA A 24 12.87 6.55 10.10
C ALA A 24 12.47 5.65 8.90
N ILE A 25 13.03 4.44 8.81
CA ILE A 25 12.65 3.44 7.80
C ILE A 25 11.18 3.01 7.99
N ARG A 26 10.76 2.75 9.23
CA ARG A 26 9.36 2.40 9.55
C ARG A 26 8.41 3.52 9.18
N GLU A 27 8.75 4.77 9.50
CA GLU A 27 7.94 5.94 9.14
C GLU A 27 7.82 6.08 7.63
N ALA A 28 8.93 6.00 6.89
CA ALA A 28 8.93 6.09 5.43
C ALA A 28 8.06 5.00 4.79
N THR A 29 8.23 3.75 5.23
CA THR A 29 7.44 2.60 4.78
C THR A 29 5.95 2.78 5.09
N THR A 30 5.63 3.20 6.31
CA THR A 30 4.25 3.41 6.76
C THR A 30 3.57 4.53 5.97
N ARG A 31 4.25 5.66 5.76
CA ARG A 31 3.71 6.79 5.01
C ARG A 31 3.46 6.42 3.54
N PHE A 32 4.36 5.66 2.93
CA PHE A 32 4.19 5.18 1.58
C PHE A 32 2.97 4.27 1.46
N TRP A 33 2.90 3.19 2.24
CA TRP A 33 1.81 2.23 2.13
C TRP A 33 0.45 2.79 2.57
N GLN A 34 0.41 3.69 3.55
CA GLN A 34 -0.81 4.40 3.89
C GLN A 34 -1.29 5.28 2.71
N ALA A 35 -0.38 5.97 2.02
CA ALA A 35 -0.74 6.76 0.85
C ALA A 35 -1.26 5.87 -0.30
N VAL A 36 -0.66 4.69 -0.51
CA VAL A 36 -1.15 3.71 -1.49
C VAL A 36 -2.57 3.22 -1.11
N ILE A 37 -2.77 2.81 0.15
CA ILE A 37 -4.07 2.30 0.63
C ILE A 37 -5.16 3.36 0.48
N ASP A 38 -4.86 4.60 0.84
CA ASP A 38 -5.77 5.75 0.73
C ASP A 38 -6.07 6.16 -0.72
N GLY A 39 -5.35 5.62 -1.70
CA GLY A 39 -5.44 6.03 -3.10
C GLY A 39 -4.80 7.38 -3.39
N LYS A 40 -3.90 7.87 -2.52
CA LYS A 40 -3.11 9.09 -2.71
C LYS A 40 -1.87 8.76 -3.56
N THR A 41 -2.09 8.24 -4.77
CA THR A 41 -1.03 7.71 -5.64
C THR A 41 0.04 8.74 -5.97
N GLU A 42 -0.34 10.01 -6.18
CA GLU A 42 0.63 11.10 -6.38
C GLU A 42 1.55 11.30 -5.17
N SER A 43 1.02 11.25 -3.95
CA SER A 43 1.83 11.34 -2.73
C SER A 43 2.77 10.16 -2.59
N ALA A 44 2.29 8.94 -2.85
CA ALA A 44 3.11 7.73 -2.82
C ALA A 44 4.21 7.74 -3.89
N TYR A 45 3.87 8.19 -5.11
CA TYR A 45 4.80 8.29 -6.22
C TYR A 45 5.97 9.23 -5.91
N ARG A 46 5.74 10.36 -5.23
CA ARG A 46 6.81 11.29 -4.79
C ARG A 46 7.75 10.73 -3.71
N MET A 47 7.39 9.62 -3.08
CA MET A 47 8.23 8.95 -2.08
C MET A 47 9.19 7.94 -2.71
N LEU A 48 9.09 7.72 -4.02
CA LEU A 48 9.96 6.80 -4.74
C LEU A 48 11.38 7.38 -4.86
N SER A 49 12.35 6.48 -5.03
CA SER A 49 13.75 6.82 -5.32
C SER A 49 13.89 7.48 -6.70
N LYS A 50 14.98 8.23 -6.92
CA LYS A 50 15.28 8.81 -8.24
C LYS A 50 15.31 7.73 -9.33
N ARG A 51 15.89 6.56 -9.01
CA ARG A 51 15.94 5.40 -9.93
C ARG A 51 14.53 4.91 -10.29
N SER A 52 13.65 4.74 -9.31
CA SER A 52 12.27 4.32 -9.57
C SER A 52 11.51 5.36 -10.38
N HIS A 53 11.64 6.65 -10.07
CA HIS A 53 11.05 7.74 -10.86
C HIS A 53 11.50 7.74 -12.32
N PHE A 54 12.78 7.48 -12.57
CA PHE A 54 13.34 7.48 -13.92
C PHE A 54 12.80 6.33 -14.78
N ASN A 55 12.59 5.15 -14.17
CA ASN A 55 12.29 3.94 -14.90
C ASN A 55 10.82 3.51 -14.88
N ILE A 56 10.04 4.02 -13.93
CA ILE A 56 8.65 3.58 -13.71
C ILE A 56 7.73 4.76 -13.98
N PRO A 57 7.08 4.81 -15.15
CA PRO A 57 6.10 5.84 -15.43
C PRO A 57 4.99 5.83 -14.39
N LYS A 58 4.49 7.02 -14.03
CA LYS A 58 3.43 7.18 -13.05
C LYS A 58 2.22 6.29 -13.31
N ALA A 59 1.77 6.15 -14.55
CA ALA A 59 0.63 5.30 -14.90
C ALA A 59 0.88 3.81 -14.57
N VAL A 60 2.11 3.32 -14.76
CA VAL A 60 2.50 1.94 -14.41
C VAL A 60 2.50 1.78 -12.89
N PHE A 61 3.04 2.76 -12.16
CA PHE A 61 2.98 2.76 -10.70
C PHE A 61 1.54 2.76 -10.18
N GLU A 62 0.66 3.59 -10.73
CA GLU A 62 -0.74 3.69 -10.34
C GLU A 62 -1.52 2.38 -10.54
N GLU A 63 -1.17 1.64 -11.60
CA GLU A 63 -1.74 0.32 -11.86
C GLU A 63 -1.31 -0.69 -10.78
N SER A 64 -0.01 -0.78 -10.49
CA SER A 64 0.51 -1.68 -9.46
C SER A 64 0.03 -1.31 -8.05
N ALA A 65 -0.03 -0.01 -7.75
CA ALA A 65 -0.53 0.56 -6.49
C ALA A 65 -2.05 0.37 -6.29
N SER A 66 -2.75 -0.18 -7.27
CA SER A 66 -4.21 -0.33 -7.19
C SER A 66 -4.68 -1.49 -6.33
N PHE A 67 -3.79 -2.41 -5.92
CA PHE A 67 -4.12 -3.67 -5.26
C PHE A 67 -5.12 -4.51 -6.08
N GLY A 68 -4.92 -4.58 -7.40
CA GLY A 68 -5.78 -5.34 -8.31
C GLY A 68 -7.16 -4.70 -8.56
N MET A 69 -7.43 -3.52 -8.03
CA MET A 69 -8.68 -2.80 -8.28
C MET A 69 -8.72 -2.35 -9.75
N LYS A 70 -9.63 -2.93 -10.53
CA LYS A 70 -9.89 -2.60 -11.94
C LYS A 70 -10.08 -1.08 -12.10
N PRO A 71 -9.54 -0.43 -13.15
CA PRO A 71 -9.65 1.02 -13.34
C PRO A 71 -11.06 1.57 -13.23
N THR A 72 -12.06 0.89 -13.82
CA THR A 72 -13.47 1.31 -13.79
C THR A 72 -14.12 1.22 -12.40
N LEU A 73 -13.51 0.45 -11.48
CA LEU A 73 -13.94 0.34 -10.09
C LEU A 73 -13.19 1.29 -9.14
N ARG A 74 -12.18 2.05 -9.63
CA ARG A 74 -11.38 3.02 -8.83
C ARG A 74 -12.15 4.30 -8.48
N THR A 75 -13.43 4.16 -8.14
CA THR A 75 -14.24 5.26 -7.64
C THR A 75 -13.75 5.70 -6.25
N ARG A 76 -13.88 7.00 -5.97
CA ARG A 76 -13.53 7.57 -4.65
C ARG A 76 -14.32 6.91 -3.51
N GLU A 77 -15.58 6.54 -3.76
CA GLU A 77 -16.41 5.90 -2.74
C GLU A 77 -15.90 4.49 -2.39
N LEU A 78 -15.64 3.66 -3.41
CA LEU A 78 -15.11 2.32 -3.18
C LEU A 78 -13.74 2.38 -2.50
N ARG A 79 -12.84 3.24 -2.99
CA ARG A 79 -11.50 3.42 -2.39
C ARG A 79 -11.60 3.81 -0.92
N LYS A 80 -12.49 4.74 -0.56
CA LYS A 80 -12.69 5.16 0.83
C LYS A 80 -13.19 4.02 1.72
N ALA A 81 -14.16 3.23 1.23
CA ALA A 81 -14.67 2.08 1.98
C ALA A 81 -13.59 1.01 2.16
N TRP A 82 -12.87 0.69 1.08
CA TRP A 82 -11.80 -0.30 1.09
C TRP A 82 -10.65 0.10 2.00
N SER A 83 -10.18 1.36 1.91
CA SER A 83 -9.11 1.92 2.76
C SER A 83 -9.49 1.86 4.25
N ALA A 84 -10.73 2.20 4.61
CA ALA A 84 -11.19 2.19 6.00
C ALA A 84 -11.16 0.79 6.66
N GLU A 85 -11.30 -0.26 5.84
CA GLU A 85 -11.30 -1.66 6.28
C GLU A 85 -9.96 -2.38 6.02
N SER A 86 -8.97 -1.65 5.51
CA SER A 86 -7.63 -2.15 5.21
C SER A 86 -6.67 -1.76 6.32
N SER A 87 -5.76 -2.68 6.64
CA SER A 87 -4.64 -2.40 7.54
C SER A 87 -3.39 -3.08 7.04
N PHE A 88 -2.24 -2.64 7.57
CA PHE A 88 -0.97 -3.29 7.30
C PHE A 88 -0.05 -3.20 8.51
N ARG A 89 0.94 -4.07 8.53
CA ARG A 89 1.98 -4.13 9.55
C ARG A 89 3.33 -4.41 8.89
N ILE A 90 4.38 -3.76 9.41
CA ILE A 90 5.76 -4.10 9.08
C ILE A 90 6.17 -5.26 9.98
N GLU A 91 6.24 -6.46 9.42
CA GLU A 91 6.61 -7.69 10.14
C GLU A 91 8.13 -7.77 10.34
N GLU A 92 8.89 -7.48 9.29
CA GLU A 92 10.35 -7.55 9.32
C GLU A 92 10.97 -6.26 8.79
N LEU A 93 12.16 -5.93 9.32
CA LEU A 93 12.97 -4.81 8.87
C LEU A 93 14.44 -5.19 8.97
N GLU A 94 15.09 -5.27 7.82
CA GLU A 94 16.54 -5.39 7.69
C GLU A 94 17.11 -4.07 7.17
N GLN A 95 18.21 -3.60 7.79
CA GLN A 95 18.94 -2.43 7.32
C GLN A 95 20.39 -2.81 7.07
N ARG A 96 20.93 -2.42 5.91
CA ARG A 96 22.32 -2.63 5.51
C ARG A 96 22.89 -1.32 4.96
N GLY A 97 23.54 -0.55 5.83
CA GLY A 97 24.09 0.75 5.46
C GLY A 97 23.03 1.72 4.96
N ALA A 98 23.11 2.08 3.68
CA ALA A 98 22.21 3.02 2.99
C ALA A 98 20.98 2.35 2.35
N GLU A 99 20.78 1.04 2.60
CA GLU A 99 19.67 0.26 2.07
C GLU A 99 18.89 -0.38 3.21
N ALA A 100 17.59 -0.59 2.98
CA ALA A 100 16.74 -1.33 3.89
C ALA A 100 15.71 -2.15 3.12
N LEU A 101 15.28 -3.25 3.74
CA LEU A 101 14.23 -4.12 3.26
C LEU A 101 13.20 -4.26 4.37
N THR A 102 11.94 -4.02 4.05
CA THR A 102 10.83 -4.32 4.96
C THR A 102 9.91 -5.37 4.36
N LEU A 103 9.42 -6.29 5.20
CA LEU A 103 8.32 -7.18 4.87
C LEU A 103 7.05 -6.56 5.45
N VAL A 104 6.08 -6.28 4.59
CA VAL A 104 4.81 -5.65 4.97
C VAL A 104 3.68 -6.63 4.73
N SER A 105 2.95 -6.98 5.80
CA SER A 105 1.74 -7.79 5.72
C SER A 105 0.52 -6.89 5.69
N PHE A 106 -0.30 -7.02 4.65
CA PHE A 106 -1.55 -6.31 4.46
C PHE A 106 -2.71 -7.23 4.81
N ARG A 107 -3.74 -6.66 5.41
CA ARG A 107 -5.03 -7.30 5.59
C ARG A 107 -6.09 -6.40 4.98
N VAL A 108 -6.66 -6.81 3.86
CA VAL A 108 -7.54 -5.97 3.03
C VAL A 108 -8.83 -6.71 2.66
N PRO A 109 -9.92 -5.98 2.35
CA PRO A 109 -11.12 -6.59 1.77
C PRO A 109 -10.81 -7.29 0.45
N ASP A 110 -11.31 -8.51 0.29
CA ASP A 110 -11.19 -9.31 -0.93
C ASP A 110 -12.15 -8.80 -2.00
N LEU A 111 -11.64 -7.95 -2.90
CA LEU A 111 -12.43 -7.39 -3.99
C LEU A 111 -12.82 -8.45 -5.04
N ASN A 112 -12.07 -9.54 -5.17
CA ASN A 112 -12.36 -10.60 -6.13
C ASN A 112 -13.55 -11.44 -5.65
N GLU A 113 -13.58 -11.82 -4.36
CA GLU A 113 -14.76 -12.48 -3.76
C GLU A 113 -16.01 -11.62 -3.92
N LEU A 114 -15.89 -10.31 -3.63
CA LEU A 114 -16.98 -9.37 -3.82
C LEU A 114 -17.45 -9.31 -5.27
N ASP A 115 -16.53 -9.25 -6.24
CA ASP A 115 -16.87 -9.22 -7.67
C ASP A 115 -17.66 -10.47 -8.08
N GLU A 116 -17.21 -11.65 -7.65
CA GLU A 116 -17.88 -12.92 -7.93
C GLU A 116 -19.27 -13.00 -7.29
N ARG A 117 -19.39 -12.63 -6.02
CA ARG A 117 -20.65 -12.67 -5.28
C ARG A 117 -21.65 -11.68 -5.85
N LEU A 118 -21.21 -10.46 -6.15
CA LEU A 118 -22.06 -9.43 -6.74
C LEU A 118 -22.41 -9.74 -8.20
N SER A 119 -21.55 -10.42 -8.94
CA SER A 119 -21.86 -10.91 -10.28
C SER A 119 -23.02 -11.90 -10.26
N LYS A 120 -23.06 -12.81 -9.28
CA LYS A 120 -24.20 -13.72 -9.05
C LYS A 120 -25.47 -12.94 -8.68
N GLU A 121 -25.36 -11.92 -7.82
CA GLU A 121 -26.49 -11.03 -7.45
C GLU A 121 -27.02 -10.28 -8.69
N ALA A 122 -26.13 -9.71 -9.50
CA ALA A 122 -26.45 -8.95 -10.70
C ALA A 122 -27.20 -9.79 -11.73
N ARG A 123 -26.83 -11.07 -11.91
CA ARG A 123 -27.56 -12.02 -12.76
C ARG A 123 -28.98 -12.25 -12.23
N ARG A 124 -29.13 -12.57 -10.94
CA ARG A 124 -30.45 -12.83 -10.32
C ARG A 124 -31.37 -11.61 -10.40
N LYS A 125 -30.82 -10.41 -10.27
CA LYS A 125 -31.57 -9.14 -10.32
C LYS A 125 -31.70 -8.55 -11.73
N ASN A 126 -31.33 -9.29 -12.78
CA ASN A 126 -31.38 -8.82 -14.17
C ASN A 126 -30.63 -7.48 -14.43
N ILE A 127 -29.60 -7.19 -13.64
CA ILE A 127 -28.84 -5.92 -13.74
C ILE A 127 -28.09 -5.84 -15.07
N TYR A 128 -27.46 -6.93 -15.52
CA TYR A 128 -26.80 -6.98 -16.83
C TYR A 128 -27.75 -6.68 -17.99
N ARG A 129 -29.01 -7.14 -17.91
CA ARG A 129 -30.04 -6.81 -18.91
C ARG A 129 -30.44 -5.35 -18.83
N LYS A 130 -30.59 -4.80 -17.62
CA LYS A 130 -30.95 -3.39 -17.39
C LYS A 130 -29.92 -2.43 -17.97
N TYR A 131 -28.63 -2.76 -17.89
CA TYR A 131 -27.53 -1.91 -18.38
C TYR A 131 -26.86 -2.46 -19.65
N LYS A 132 -27.57 -3.28 -20.43
CA LYS A 132 -27.03 -3.82 -21.68
C LYS A 132 -26.61 -2.68 -22.62
N GLY A 133 -25.34 -2.70 -23.07
CA GLY A 133 -24.76 -1.67 -23.92
C GLY A 133 -24.33 -0.39 -23.18
N ASN A 134 -24.32 -0.40 -21.84
CA ASN A 134 -23.82 0.69 -21.02
C ASN A 134 -22.96 0.14 -19.87
N GLU A 135 -21.70 -0.17 -20.19
CA GLU A 135 -20.73 -0.76 -19.25
C GLU A 135 -20.41 0.19 -18.09
N ASP A 136 -20.33 1.49 -18.35
CA ASP A 136 -20.09 2.50 -17.30
C ASP A 136 -21.13 2.45 -16.17
N LYS A 137 -22.43 2.31 -16.52
CA LYS A 137 -23.50 2.18 -15.50
C LYS A 137 -23.43 0.86 -14.76
N LEU A 138 -22.98 -0.21 -15.42
CA LEU A 138 -22.79 -1.50 -14.80
C LEU A 138 -21.62 -1.44 -13.78
N ASP A 139 -20.49 -0.88 -14.19
CA ASP A 139 -19.31 -0.73 -13.35
C ASP A 139 -19.56 0.22 -12.17
N ALA A 140 -20.26 1.33 -12.40
CA ALA A 140 -20.70 2.21 -11.32
C ALA A 140 -21.63 1.50 -10.33
N TRP A 141 -22.50 0.59 -10.82
CA TRP A 141 -23.33 -0.24 -9.94
C TRP A 141 -22.49 -1.20 -9.10
N PHE A 142 -21.50 -1.87 -9.70
CA PHE A 142 -20.59 -2.76 -8.98
C PHE A 142 -19.78 -2.01 -7.93
N ALA A 143 -19.13 -0.89 -8.30
CA ALA A 143 -18.32 -0.11 -7.37
C ALA A 143 -19.14 0.38 -6.17
N LYS A 144 -20.35 0.89 -6.41
CA LYS A 144 -21.28 1.31 -5.35
C LYS A 144 -21.68 0.13 -4.46
N ARG A 145 -22.01 -1.02 -5.05
CA ARG A 145 -22.47 -2.19 -4.31
C ARG A 145 -21.35 -2.82 -3.49
N MET A 146 -20.12 -2.90 -4.02
CA MET A 146 -18.93 -3.31 -3.28
C MET A 146 -18.69 -2.38 -2.08
N ALA A 147 -18.74 -1.05 -2.29
CA ALA A 147 -18.55 -0.09 -1.21
C ALA A 147 -19.59 -0.27 -0.07
N GLN A 148 -20.84 -0.60 -0.43
CA GLN A 148 -21.89 -0.89 0.55
C GLN A 148 -21.64 -2.19 1.31
N GLU A 149 -21.24 -3.27 0.64
CA GLU A 149 -20.92 -4.54 1.31
C GLU A 149 -19.73 -4.38 2.26
N ILE A 150 -18.71 -3.60 1.87
CA ILE A 150 -17.57 -3.26 2.73
C ILE A 150 -18.01 -2.48 3.95
N LYS A 151 -18.78 -1.39 3.78
CA LYS A 151 -19.32 -0.60 4.90
C LYS A 151 -20.22 -1.40 5.85
N ALA A 152 -20.85 -2.47 5.34
CA ALA A 152 -21.70 -3.37 6.12
C ALA A 152 -20.91 -4.53 6.76
N HIS A 153 -19.58 -4.57 6.64
CA HIS A 153 -18.72 -5.67 7.06
C HIS A 153 -19.10 -7.04 6.48
N ARG A 154 -19.68 -7.04 5.27
CA ARG A 154 -20.06 -8.24 4.52
C ARG A 154 -19.04 -8.51 3.44
N PHE A 155 -17.84 -8.90 3.84
CA PHE A 155 -16.75 -9.22 2.92
C PHE A 155 -15.76 -10.17 3.59
N SER A 156 -15.07 -10.96 2.79
CA SER A 156 -13.91 -11.72 3.23
C SER A 156 -12.65 -10.85 3.22
N ARG A 157 -11.67 -11.16 4.07
CA ARG A 157 -10.36 -10.51 4.06
C ARG A 157 -9.32 -11.44 3.48
N VAL A 158 -8.38 -10.87 2.73
CA VAL A 158 -7.18 -11.55 2.25
C VAL A 158 -5.95 -10.93 2.91
N SER A 159 -4.94 -11.77 3.11
CA SER A 159 -3.62 -11.34 3.54
C SER A 159 -2.70 -11.30 2.32
N ILE A 160 -1.95 -10.22 2.17
CA ILE A 160 -0.98 -10.02 1.09
C ILE A 160 0.34 -9.66 1.76
N GLU A 161 1.45 -10.23 1.31
CA GLU A 161 2.78 -9.89 1.78
C GLU A 161 3.54 -9.19 0.66
N GLU A 162 4.11 -8.03 0.95
CA GLU A 162 4.95 -7.29 0.01
C GLU A 162 6.29 -6.96 0.63
N ARG A 163 7.35 -7.15 -0.15
CA ARG A 163 8.69 -6.70 0.19
C ARG A 163 8.89 -5.29 -0.34
N THR A 164 9.25 -4.36 0.55
CA THR A 164 9.51 -2.97 0.20
C THR A 164 10.98 -2.65 0.38
N TRP A 165 11.65 -2.37 -0.73
CA TRP A 165 13.03 -1.90 -0.72
C TRP A 165 13.09 -0.39 -0.51
N LEU A 166 14.03 0.05 0.32
CA LEU A 166 14.30 1.45 0.57
C LEU A 166 15.79 1.74 0.37
N VAL A 167 16.07 2.91 -0.17
CA VAL A 167 17.42 3.44 -0.37
C VAL A 167 17.50 4.84 0.25
N ARG A 168 18.67 5.18 0.81
CA ARG A 168 18.90 6.50 1.36
C ARG A 168 19.40 7.44 0.27
N GLU A 169 18.61 8.45 -0.06
CA GLU A 169 18.92 9.49 -1.03
C GLU A 169 18.78 10.86 -0.35
N GLU A 170 19.83 11.70 -0.46
CA GLU A 170 19.81 13.09 0.06
C GLU A 170 19.40 13.18 1.54
N GLY A 171 19.80 12.20 2.35
CA GLY A 171 19.49 12.13 3.78
C GLY A 171 18.07 11.63 4.11
N GLN A 172 17.29 11.18 3.13
CA GLN A 172 15.95 10.63 3.32
C GLN A 172 15.85 9.19 2.82
N TRP A 173 15.02 8.38 3.47
CA TRP A 173 14.66 7.06 2.98
C TRP A 173 13.61 7.18 1.87
N LYS A 174 13.90 6.61 0.71
CA LYS A 174 13.04 6.60 -0.48
C LYS A 174 12.71 5.17 -0.87
N ILE A 175 11.53 4.95 -1.44
CA ILE A 175 11.07 3.63 -1.87
C ILE A 175 11.69 3.26 -3.22
N ASN A 176 12.44 2.17 -3.26
CA ASN A 176 12.99 1.61 -4.49
C ASN A 176 11.99 0.63 -5.10
N PHE A 177 10.90 1.17 -5.64
CA PHE A 177 9.82 0.39 -6.25
C PHE A 177 10.27 -0.27 -7.56
N GLY A 178 9.83 -1.51 -7.81
CA GLY A 178 10.08 -2.28 -9.05
C GLY A 178 11.51 -2.83 -9.20
N TYR A 179 12.31 -2.78 -8.15
CA TYR A 179 13.66 -3.32 -8.14
C TYR A 179 13.83 -4.22 -6.92
N GLU A 180 14.07 -5.50 -7.18
CA GLU A 180 14.56 -6.46 -6.20
C GLU A 180 16.08 -6.60 -6.37
N TYR A 181 16.75 -7.06 -5.31
CA TYR A 181 18.20 -7.28 -5.28
C TYR A 181 18.64 -8.39 -6.23
#